data_AF-A0A093YEY5-F1
#
_entry.id   AF-A0A093YEY5-F1
#
_cell.length_a   1.000
_cell.length_b   1.000
_cell.length_c   1.000
_cell.angle_alpha   90.00
_cell.angle_beta   90.00
_cell.angle_gamma   90.00
#
_symmetry.space_group_name_H-M   'P 1'
#
loop_
_entity.id
_entity.type
_entity.pdbx_description
1 polymer ?
#
loop_
_entity_poly.entity_id
_entity_poly.type
_entity_poly.pdbx_seq_one_letter_code
_entity_poly.pdbx_strand_id
1 'polypeptide(L)'
;RYAVKLFRYMATLFGNSSEVRKVLKAKTLIEQREIYRSSIRPMLLSRILSSVLISQPRFLWAALGVPKNQLAIIESDYPSISGDSSSDGKILDKKVREQNRGKAVWQYMVDTLDPVVEQTLIGQDNHYYQVCMAGTYTPQCHPEYLDERSHKKLSRKDAFEGLRIHTDEIEEVVNRIRPGTLTVAVVMDSMDWFDPGSQAAATQIAKLNSALKLGGRVMLRSAGKKPWYIDEFEKWGFVAKREGVRENGGCIDRVNMYASCWTLTKTKGIPVEAVSRETASPEALEI
;
A
#
# COMPACT_ATOMS: atom_id res chain seq x y z
N ARG A 1 -3.04 -13.91 7.80
CA ARG A 1 -3.26 -14.84 8.94
C ARG A 1 -1.99 -15.10 9.78
N TYR A 2 -0.80 -15.22 9.17
CA TYR A 2 0.44 -15.53 9.89
C TYR A 2 0.98 -14.37 10.73
N ALA A 3 1.01 -13.14 10.21
CA ALA A 3 1.51 -11.97 10.94
C ALA A 3 0.78 -11.73 12.28
N VAL A 4 -0.56 -11.78 12.28
CA VAL A 4 -1.38 -11.62 13.50
C VAL A 4 -1.14 -12.75 14.51
N LYS A 5 -0.97 -13.99 14.03
CA LYS A 5 -0.63 -15.14 14.89
C LYS A 5 0.77 -14.98 15.50
N LEU A 6 1.74 -14.56 14.69
CA LEU A 6 3.11 -14.30 15.15
C LEU A 6 3.13 -13.18 16.18
N PHE A 7 2.42 -12.07 15.94
CA PHE A 7 2.29 -10.99 16.91
C PHE A 7 1.77 -11.49 18.26
N ARG A 8 0.68 -12.27 18.26
CA ARG A 8 0.09 -12.83 19.49
C ARG A 8 1.03 -13.80 20.21
N TYR A 9 1.73 -14.64 19.44
CA TYR A 9 2.75 -15.53 19.99
C TYR A 9 3.88 -14.74 20.65
N MET A 10 4.41 -13.72 19.97
CA MET A 10 5.45 -12.85 20.50
C MET A 10 4.99 -12.09 21.73
N ALA A 11 3.78 -11.52 21.72
CA ALA A 11 3.20 -10.83 22.88
C ALA A 11 3.08 -11.77 24.09
N THR A 12 2.81 -13.05 23.87
CA THR A 12 2.75 -14.05 24.94
C THR A 12 4.14 -14.44 25.43
N LEU A 13 5.07 -14.73 24.50
CA LEU A 13 6.44 -15.14 24.80
C LEU A 13 7.22 -14.06 25.57
N PHE A 14 7.02 -12.79 25.22
CA PHE A 14 7.70 -11.65 25.85
C PHE A 14 6.92 -11.07 27.06
N GLY A 15 5.83 -11.70 27.50
CA GLY A 15 5.03 -11.23 28.64
C GLY A 15 4.24 -9.94 28.40
N ASN A 16 4.14 -9.47 27.15
CA ASN A 16 3.50 -8.21 26.76
C ASN A 16 1.98 -8.29 26.55
N SER A 17 1.35 -9.45 26.74
CA SER A 17 -0.09 -9.62 26.57
C SER A 17 -0.94 -8.67 27.45
N SER A 18 -0.47 -8.30 28.64
CA SER A 18 -1.12 -7.27 29.47
C SER A 18 -0.98 -5.88 28.86
N GLU A 19 0.20 -5.55 28.36
CA GLU A 19 0.51 -4.24 27.78
C GLU A 19 -0.27 -4.00 26.49
N VAL A 20 -0.46 -5.04 25.66
CA VAL A 20 -1.36 -4.99 24.50
C VAL A 20 -2.77 -4.59 24.91
N ARG A 21 -3.30 -5.18 26.00
CA ARG A 21 -4.63 -4.82 26.52
C ARG A 21 -4.67 -3.40 27.08
N LYS A 22 -3.59 -2.91 27.71
CA LYS A 22 -3.51 -1.53 28.19
C LYS A 22 -3.52 -0.53 27.03
N VAL A 23 -2.74 -0.76 25.98
CA VAL A 23 -2.77 0.05 24.74
C VAL A 23 -4.18 0.14 24.16
N LEU A 24 -4.89 -0.99 24.07
CA LEU A 24 -6.25 -1.04 23.55
C LEU A 24 -7.29 -0.37 24.45
N LYS A 25 -7.00 -0.17 25.74
CA LYS A 25 -7.89 0.50 26.69
C LYS A 25 -7.48 1.95 26.97
N ALA A 26 -6.35 2.40 26.43
CA ALA A 26 -5.82 3.72 26.68
C ALA A 26 -6.85 4.80 26.28
N LYS A 27 -7.01 5.79 27.15
CA LYS A 27 -7.96 6.89 26.92
C LYS A 27 -7.30 8.10 26.28
N THR A 28 -5.98 8.18 26.36
CA THR A 28 -5.20 9.31 25.87
C THR A 28 -4.01 8.83 25.04
N LEU A 29 -3.59 9.67 24.09
CA LEU A 29 -2.39 9.38 23.29
C LEU A 29 -1.14 9.30 24.17
N ILE A 30 -1.07 10.09 25.25
CA ILE A 30 0.07 10.08 26.18
C ILE A 30 0.24 8.69 26.80
N GLU A 31 -0.81 8.16 27.42
CA GLU A 31 -0.83 6.81 28.01
C GLU A 31 -0.48 5.73 26.98
N GLN A 32 -1.08 5.78 25.79
CA GLN A 32 -0.81 4.83 24.72
C GLN A 32 0.66 4.86 24.30
N ARG A 33 1.23 6.06 24.09
CA ARG A 33 2.61 6.26 23.64
C ARG A 33 3.60 5.74 24.68
N GLU A 34 3.35 5.97 25.97
CA GLU A 34 4.18 5.45 27.06
C GLU A 34 4.25 3.92 27.00
N ILE A 35 3.10 3.23 27.00
CA ILE A 35 3.05 1.76 26.97
C ILE A 35 3.67 1.22 25.67
N TYR A 36 3.40 1.87 24.54
CA TYR A 36 3.96 1.45 23.27
C TYR A 36 5.50 1.53 23.29
N ARG A 37 6.05 2.68 23.68
CA ARG A 37 7.51 2.89 23.68
C ARG A 37 8.23 2.00 24.69
N SER A 38 7.64 1.76 25.87
CA SER A 38 8.25 0.94 26.92
C SER A 38 8.19 -0.56 26.64
N SER A 39 7.10 -1.05 26.02
CA SER A 39 6.79 -2.48 26.04
C SER A 39 6.54 -3.06 24.65
N ILE A 40 5.68 -2.45 23.85
CA ILE A 40 5.25 -3.02 22.56
C ILE A 40 6.30 -2.81 21.47
N ARG A 41 6.84 -1.60 21.36
CA ARG A 41 7.83 -1.21 20.35
C ARG A 41 9.12 -2.03 20.44
N PRO A 42 9.75 -2.26 21.62
CA PRO A 42 10.95 -3.07 21.71
C PRO A 42 10.74 -4.53 21.25
N MET A 43 9.55 -5.08 21.49
CA MET A 43 9.19 -6.42 21.03
C MET A 43 8.96 -6.46 19.51
N LEU A 44 8.21 -5.50 18.96
CA LEU A 44 7.88 -5.46 17.53
C LEU A 44 9.06 -5.09 16.64
N LEU A 45 9.85 -4.09 17.06
CA LEU A 45 10.91 -3.47 16.27
C LEU A 45 12.30 -3.83 16.79
N SER A 46 12.43 -4.97 17.49
CA SER A 46 13.74 -5.51 17.86
C SER A 46 14.59 -5.71 16.61
N ARG A 47 15.76 -5.07 16.57
CA ARG A 47 16.67 -5.16 15.42
C ARG A 47 17.12 -6.58 15.15
N ILE A 48 17.28 -7.41 16.19
CA ILE A 48 17.68 -8.81 16.06
C ILE A 48 16.55 -9.61 15.40
N LEU A 49 15.32 -9.45 15.90
CA LEU A 49 14.13 -10.11 15.34
C LEU A 49 13.91 -9.69 13.89
N SER A 50 14.01 -8.39 13.62
CA SER A 50 13.86 -7.82 12.28
C SER A 50 14.94 -8.34 11.33
N SER A 51 16.20 -8.38 11.77
CA SER A 51 17.30 -8.83 10.92
C SER A 51 17.22 -10.32 10.59
N VAL A 52 16.73 -11.15 11.51
CA VAL A 52 16.66 -12.62 11.31
C VAL A 52 15.39 -13.03 10.56
N LEU A 53 14.21 -12.52 10.95
CA LEU A 53 12.95 -12.93 10.32
C LEU A 53 12.70 -12.23 8.99
N ILE A 54 13.01 -10.94 8.89
CA ILE A 54 12.58 -10.09 7.78
C ILE A 54 13.61 -10.07 6.64
N SER A 55 14.88 -10.42 6.90
CA SER A 55 15.87 -10.58 5.82
C SER A 55 15.59 -11.79 4.92
N GLN A 56 14.64 -12.67 5.28
CA GLN A 56 14.23 -13.83 4.50
C GLN A 56 13.06 -13.47 3.55
N PRO A 57 13.27 -13.40 2.22
CA PRO A 57 12.21 -13.04 1.25
C PRO A 57 11.00 -13.97 1.30
N ARG A 58 11.24 -15.25 1.61
CA ARG A 58 10.17 -16.25 1.76
C ARG A 58 9.26 -15.91 2.94
N PHE A 59 9.80 -15.38 4.03
CA PHE A 59 8.99 -14.94 5.17
C PHE A 59 8.19 -13.69 4.81
N LEU A 60 8.80 -12.69 4.17
CA LEU A 60 8.08 -11.49 3.72
C LEU A 60 6.88 -11.82 2.82
N TRP A 61 7.10 -12.69 1.82
CA TRP A 61 6.02 -13.09 0.92
C TRP A 61 4.98 -14.00 1.61
N ALA A 62 5.41 -15.02 2.36
CA ALA A 62 4.48 -15.96 2.99
C ALA A 62 3.72 -15.37 4.20
N ALA A 63 4.36 -14.47 4.96
CA ALA A 63 3.79 -13.92 6.19
C ALA A 63 3.09 -12.58 5.99
N LEU A 64 3.64 -11.72 5.13
CA LEU A 64 3.13 -10.36 4.87
C LEU A 64 2.49 -10.21 3.48
N GLY A 65 2.65 -11.18 2.57
CA GLY A 65 2.06 -11.12 1.24
C GLY A 65 2.72 -10.10 0.31
N VAL A 66 3.87 -9.54 0.68
CA VAL A 66 4.52 -8.45 -0.06
C VAL A 66 5.17 -9.01 -1.34
N PRO A 67 4.75 -8.56 -2.54
CA PRO A 67 5.38 -8.95 -3.80
C PRO A 67 6.84 -8.48 -3.88
N LYS A 68 7.65 -9.19 -4.67
CA LYS A 68 9.08 -8.89 -4.82
C LYS A 68 9.33 -7.49 -5.37
N ASN A 69 8.49 -7.02 -6.29
CA ASN A 69 8.62 -5.70 -6.91
C ASN A 69 8.27 -4.57 -5.93
N GLN A 70 7.23 -4.77 -5.10
CA GLN A 70 6.93 -3.86 -4.00
C GLN A 70 8.07 -3.82 -2.97
N LEU A 71 8.68 -4.96 -2.64
CA LEU A 71 9.86 -4.99 -1.78
C LEU A 71 11.04 -4.23 -2.40
N ALA A 72 11.26 -4.37 -3.71
CA ALA A 72 12.33 -3.65 -4.40
C ALA A 72 12.13 -2.12 -4.34
N ILE A 73 10.88 -1.64 -4.39
CA ILE A 73 10.54 -0.23 -4.18
C ILE A 73 10.94 0.21 -2.75
N ILE A 74 10.54 -0.56 -1.73
CA ILE A 74 10.90 -0.28 -0.32
C ILE A 74 12.42 -0.22 -0.12
N GLU A 75 13.14 -1.19 -0.68
CA GLU A 75 14.60 -1.27 -0.60
C GLU A 75 15.28 -0.08 -1.32
N SER A 76 14.70 0.38 -2.43
CA SER A 76 15.24 1.49 -3.22
C SER A 76 15.02 2.86 -2.58
N ASP A 77 13.98 2.98 -1.77
CA ASP A 77 13.66 4.20 -1.03
C ASP A 77 14.40 4.32 0.31
N TYR A 78 14.98 3.24 0.82
CA TYR A 78 15.72 3.30 2.07
C TYR A 78 16.91 4.29 2.03
N PRO A 79 17.75 4.33 0.97
CA PRO A 79 18.82 5.32 0.88
C PRO A 79 18.32 6.77 0.91
N SER A 80 17.18 7.06 0.29
CA SER A 80 16.56 8.39 0.30
C SER A 80 15.94 8.75 1.65
N ILE A 81 15.63 7.77 2.50
CA ILE A 81 15.28 7.98 3.92
C ILE A 81 16.54 8.25 4.76
N SER A 82 17.68 7.62 4.45
CA SER A 82 18.91 7.71 5.25
C SER A 82 19.78 8.95 5.03
N GLY A 83 19.36 9.90 4.18
CA GLY A 83 19.97 11.23 4.07
C GLY A 83 20.84 11.49 2.83
N ASP A 84 20.99 10.52 1.92
CA ASP A 84 21.69 10.73 0.65
C ASP A 84 20.71 10.67 -0.52
N SER A 85 20.41 11.84 -1.08
CA SER A 85 19.66 12.07 -2.33
C SER A 85 18.24 11.48 -2.41
N SER A 86 17.29 12.29 -2.86
CA SER A 86 15.99 11.79 -3.33
C SER A 86 16.25 10.65 -4.32
N SER A 87 15.73 9.45 -4.04
CA SER A 87 15.62 8.44 -5.09
C SER A 87 14.78 9.10 -6.19
N ASP A 88 15.32 9.22 -7.41
CA ASP A 88 14.63 9.81 -8.58
C ASP A 88 13.42 8.97 -9.03
N GLY A 89 12.88 8.14 -8.14
CA GLY A 89 11.91 7.09 -8.39
C GLY A 89 12.50 5.85 -9.07
N LYS A 90 13.82 5.76 -9.21
CA LYS A 90 14.49 4.62 -9.84
C LYS A 90 14.67 3.45 -8.86
N ILE A 91 14.51 2.23 -9.37
CA ILE A 91 14.85 1.02 -8.62
C ILE A 91 16.37 0.86 -8.59
N LEU A 92 16.92 0.72 -7.39
CA LEU A 92 18.36 0.57 -7.18
C LEU A 92 18.85 -0.82 -7.62
N ASP A 93 20.16 -0.91 -7.85
CA ASP A 93 20.82 -2.17 -8.18
C ASP A 93 20.50 -3.26 -7.14
N LYS A 94 20.31 -4.48 -7.63
CA LYS A 94 19.90 -5.61 -6.81
C LYS A 94 20.89 -5.90 -5.67
N LYS A 95 22.20 -5.80 -5.90
CA LYS A 95 23.20 -6.07 -4.84
C LYS A 95 23.11 -5.04 -3.73
N VAL A 96 22.97 -3.76 -4.08
CA VAL A 96 22.83 -2.65 -3.11
C VAL A 96 21.58 -2.84 -2.26
N ARG A 97 20.46 -3.19 -2.89
CA ARG A 97 19.19 -3.46 -2.20
C ARG A 97 19.29 -4.65 -1.25
N GLU A 98 19.83 -5.77 -1.71
CA GLU A 98 19.97 -6.99 -0.92
C GLU A 98 20.89 -6.80 0.29
N GLN A 99 21.96 -6.02 0.15
CA GLN A 99 22.86 -5.65 1.25
C GLN A 99 22.16 -4.83 2.35
N ASN A 100 21.15 -4.02 2.00
CA ASN A 100 20.47 -3.12 2.93
C ASN A 100 19.06 -3.57 3.31
N ARG A 101 18.53 -4.68 2.77
CA ARG A 101 17.15 -5.16 2.95
C ARG A 101 16.67 -5.11 4.39
N GLY A 102 17.42 -5.71 5.32
CA GLY A 102 17.01 -5.78 6.72
C GLY A 102 16.82 -4.40 7.35
N LYS A 103 17.68 -3.44 7.03
CA LYS A 103 17.58 -2.05 7.48
C LYS A 103 16.43 -1.31 6.79
N ALA A 104 16.29 -1.51 5.48
CA ALA A 104 15.21 -0.93 4.68
C ALA A 104 13.83 -1.29 5.22
N VAL A 105 13.58 -2.58 5.41
CA VAL A 105 12.28 -3.04 5.90
C VAL A 105 12.07 -2.67 7.37
N TRP A 106 13.12 -2.70 8.20
CA TRP A 106 13.00 -2.23 9.58
C TRP A 106 12.59 -0.76 9.65
N GLN A 107 13.26 0.10 8.87
CA GLN A 107 12.93 1.51 8.80
C GLN A 107 11.52 1.73 8.24
N TYR A 108 11.14 0.97 7.22
CA TYR A 108 9.77 1.01 6.69
C TYR A 108 8.73 0.67 7.77
N MET A 109 8.99 -0.33 8.62
CA MET A 109 8.11 -0.67 9.73
C MET A 109 8.07 0.42 10.80
N VAL A 110 9.21 1.03 11.13
CA VAL A 110 9.27 2.20 12.03
C VAL A 110 8.40 3.33 11.48
N ASP A 111 8.62 3.72 10.23
CA ASP A 111 7.90 4.81 9.55
C ASP A 111 6.41 4.51 9.34
N THR A 112 6.03 3.23 9.38
CA THR A 112 4.63 2.79 9.35
C THR A 112 3.99 2.89 10.73
N LEU A 113 4.60 2.23 11.74
CA LEU A 113 3.97 1.95 13.03
C LEU A 113 4.12 3.10 14.03
N ASP A 114 5.31 3.70 14.13
CA ASP A 114 5.55 4.76 15.13
C ASP A 114 4.55 5.92 14.90
N PRO A 115 4.40 6.50 13.68
CA PRO A 115 3.44 7.58 13.45
C PRO A 115 1.99 7.23 13.79
N VAL A 116 1.55 6.01 13.51
CA VAL A 116 0.18 5.56 13.79
C VAL A 116 -0.11 5.61 15.28
N VAL A 117 0.80 5.09 16.10
CA VAL A 117 0.65 5.07 17.55
C VAL A 117 0.76 6.48 18.14
N GLU A 118 1.57 7.32 17.52
CA GLU A 118 1.70 8.72 17.93
C GLU A 118 0.45 9.53 17.62
N GLN A 119 -0.28 9.24 16.53
CA GLN A 119 -1.34 10.13 16.01
C GLN A 119 -2.76 9.60 16.16
N THR A 120 -2.95 8.29 16.39
CA THR A 120 -4.27 7.67 16.50
C THR A 120 -4.42 6.84 17.77
N LEU A 121 -5.58 6.90 18.42
CA LEU A 121 -5.90 6.01 19.54
C LEU A 121 -6.31 4.64 18.99
N ILE A 122 -5.49 3.62 19.18
CA ILE A 122 -5.70 2.31 18.55
C ILE A 122 -7.05 1.71 18.94
N GLY A 123 -7.33 1.69 20.25
CA GLY A 123 -8.54 1.08 20.81
C GLY A 123 -9.86 1.81 20.55
N GLN A 124 -9.81 3.01 19.97
CA GLN A 124 -10.99 3.87 19.82
C GLN A 124 -11.20 4.38 18.40
N ASP A 125 -10.10 4.70 17.71
CA ASP A 125 -10.11 5.33 16.40
C ASP A 125 -9.09 4.70 15.45
N ASN A 126 -8.76 3.41 15.62
CA ASN A 126 -7.97 2.69 14.62
C ASN A 126 -8.33 1.21 14.52
N HIS A 127 -9.48 0.93 13.91
CA HIS A 127 -9.99 -0.44 13.79
C HIS A 127 -9.03 -1.37 13.04
N TYR A 128 -8.20 -0.84 12.12
CA TYR A 128 -7.20 -1.59 11.37
C TYR A 128 -6.16 -2.24 12.29
N TYR A 129 -5.58 -1.47 13.21
CA TYR A 129 -4.58 -2.00 14.16
C TYR A 129 -5.23 -2.67 15.36
N GLN A 130 -6.41 -2.21 15.78
CA GLN A 130 -7.14 -2.83 16.87
C GLN A 130 -7.45 -4.30 16.58
N VAL A 131 -7.98 -4.63 15.40
CA VAL A 131 -8.30 -6.03 15.08
C VAL A 131 -7.04 -6.90 14.99
N CYS A 132 -5.91 -6.34 14.57
CA CYS A 132 -4.62 -7.03 14.58
C CYS A 132 -4.14 -7.35 16.00
N MET A 133 -4.37 -6.45 16.96
CA MET A 133 -3.94 -6.61 18.35
C MET A 133 -4.92 -7.45 19.20
N ALA A 134 -6.22 -7.16 19.08
CA ALA A 134 -7.30 -7.80 19.84
C ALA A 134 -7.78 -9.12 19.22
N GLY A 135 -7.73 -9.23 17.89
CA GLY A 135 -8.36 -10.31 17.13
C GLY A 135 -9.86 -10.10 16.88
N THR A 136 -10.45 -9.02 17.39
CA THR A 136 -11.87 -8.68 17.26
C THR A 136 -12.06 -7.16 17.17
N TYR A 137 -13.18 -6.73 16.59
CA TYR A 137 -13.63 -5.34 16.67
C TYR A 137 -14.41 -5.10 17.98
N THR A 138 -14.60 -3.82 18.33
CA THR A 138 -15.48 -3.38 19.42
C THR A 138 -16.59 -2.49 18.87
N PRO A 139 -17.73 -2.33 19.57
CA PRO A 139 -18.78 -1.38 19.15
C PRO A 139 -18.32 0.07 19.02
N GLN A 140 -17.19 0.44 19.64
CA GLN A 140 -16.60 1.78 19.55
C GLN A 140 -15.65 1.93 18.35
N CYS A 141 -15.06 0.83 17.89
CA CYS A 141 -13.93 0.84 16.96
C CYS A 141 -14.04 -0.37 16.05
N HIS A 142 -14.73 -0.13 14.94
CA HIS A 142 -15.07 -1.08 13.88
C HIS A 142 -15.09 -0.35 12.53
N PRO A 143 -15.00 -1.08 11.40
CA PRO A 143 -15.24 -0.50 10.10
C PRO A 143 -16.68 0.02 9.99
N GLU A 144 -16.87 1.18 9.36
CA GLU A 144 -18.18 1.85 9.23
C GLU A 144 -19.26 0.94 8.63
N TYR A 145 -18.90 0.00 7.75
CA TYR A 145 -19.86 -0.94 7.17
C TYR A 145 -20.44 -1.95 8.17
N LEU A 146 -19.87 -2.08 9.38
CA LEU A 146 -20.41 -2.88 10.47
C LEU A 146 -21.39 -2.11 11.37
N ASP A 147 -21.56 -0.80 11.18
CA ASP A 147 -22.55 -0.01 11.93
C ASP A 147 -23.99 -0.43 11.62
N GLU A 148 -24.86 -0.36 12.62
CA GLU A 148 -26.30 -0.63 12.45
C GLU A 148 -26.94 0.29 11.40
N ARG A 149 -26.50 1.56 11.35
CA ARG A 149 -26.96 2.53 10.34
C ARG A 149 -26.53 2.12 8.94
N SER A 150 -25.28 1.67 8.80
CA SER A 150 -24.75 1.18 7.52
C SER A 150 -25.46 -0.10 7.08
N HIS A 151 -25.72 -1.03 7.99
CA HIS A 151 -26.52 -2.22 7.70
C HIS A 151 -27.91 -1.82 7.16
N LYS A 152 -28.65 -0.94 7.84
CA LYS A 152 -29.96 -0.46 7.35
C LYS A 152 -29.89 0.14 5.95
N LYS A 153 -28.82 0.88 5.62
CA LYS A 153 -28.59 1.46 4.29
C LYS A 153 -28.25 0.39 3.23
N LEU A 154 -27.34 -0.52 3.56
CA LEU A 154 -26.79 -1.52 2.63
C LEU A 154 -27.73 -2.72 2.42
N SER A 155 -28.66 -2.99 3.35
CA SER A 155 -29.66 -4.06 3.23
C SER A 155 -30.88 -3.67 2.40
N ARG A 156 -30.96 -2.45 1.86
CA ARG A 156 -32.03 -2.05 0.95
C ARG A 156 -31.94 -2.84 -0.36
N LYS A 157 -33.10 -3.17 -0.95
CA LYS A 157 -33.20 -3.96 -2.19
C LYS A 157 -32.40 -3.37 -3.37
N ASP A 158 -32.31 -2.04 -3.42
CA ASP A 158 -31.70 -1.24 -4.49
C ASP A 158 -30.23 -0.82 -4.19
N ALA A 159 -29.68 -1.18 -3.02
CA ALA A 159 -28.39 -0.63 -2.54
C ALA A 159 -27.20 -0.90 -3.48
N PHE A 160 -27.28 -1.93 -4.31
CA PHE A 160 -26.19 -2.41 -5.16
C PHE A 160 -26.51 -2.33 -6.67
N GLU A 161 -27.54 -1.57 -7.08
CA GLU A 161 -27.87 -1.42 -8.52
C GLU A 161 -26.71 -0.87 -9.36
N GLY A 162 -25.83 -0.06 -8.75
CA GLY A 162 -24.61 0.47 -9.37
C GLY A 162 -23.34 -0.38 -9.16
N LEU A 163 -23.42 -1.54 -8.48
CA LEU A 163 -22.27 -2.41 -8.25
C LEU A 163 -22.17 -3.46 -9.36
N ARG A 164 -21.00 -3.55 -9.99
CA ARG A 164 -20.64 -4.63 -10.91
C ARG A 164 -19.35 -5.25 -10.41
N ILE A 165 -19.31 -6.58 -10.34
CA ILE A 165 -18.13 -7.34 -9.93
C ILE A 165 -17.64 -8.07 -11.18
N HIS A 166 -16.36 -7.92 -11.46
CA HIS A 166 -15.68 -8.59 -12.55
C HIS A 166 -14.61 -9.52 -11.97
N THR A 167 -14.46 -10.70 -12.56
CA THR A 167 -13.43 -11.69 -12.20
C THR A 167 -12.39 -11.87 -13.31
N ASP A 168 -12.49 -11.07 -14.38
CA ASP A 168 -11.51 -11.00 -15.46
C ASP A 168 -10.27 -10.18 -15.04
N GLU A 169 -9.21 -10.22 -15.84
CA GLU A 169 -8.09 -9.30 -15.72
C GLU A 169 -8.54 -7.85 -15.91
N ILE A 170 -7.89 -6.90 -15.21
CA ILE A 170 -8.27 -5.47 -15.26
C ILE A 170 -8.26 -4.93 -16.69
N GLU A 171 -7.33 -5.40 -17.50
CA GLU A 171 -7.21 -5.03 -18.91
C GLU A 171 -8.46 -5.40 -19.73
N GLU A 172 -9.00 -6.60 -19.50
CA GLU A 172 -10.22 -7.09 -20.15
C GLU A 172 -11.45 -6.30 -19.70
N VAL A 173 -11.53 -5.97 -18.41
CA VAL A 173 -12.63 -5.15 -17.87
C VAL A 173 -12.59 -3.74 -18.45
N VAL A 174 -11.41 -3.12 -18.47
CA VAL A 174 -11.23 -1.76 -18.99
C VAL A 174 -11.53 -1.70 -20.50
N ASN A 175 -11.18 -2.72 -21.25
CA ASN A 175 -11.51 -2.83 -22.69
C ASN A 175 -13.02 -2.90 -22.96
N ARG A 176 -13.82 -3.42 -22.03
CA ARG A 176 -15.29 -3.47 -22.15
C ARG A 176 -15.97 -2.15 -21.74
N ILE A 177 -15.23 -1.21 -21.14
CA ILE A 177 -15.75 0.11 -20.80
C ILE A 177 -15.72 1.00 -22.04
N ARG A 178 -16.83 1.69 -22.33
CA ARG A 178 -16.90 2.66 -23.42
C ARG A 178 -15.80 3.71 -23.25
N PRO A 179 -14.94 3.96 -24.26
CA PRO A 179 -13.88 4.94 -24.18
C PRO A 179 -14.39 6.33 -23.76
N GLY A 180 -13.62 7.02 -22.92
CA GLY A 180 -13.95 8.37 -22.46
C GLY A 180 -15.15 8.47 -21.51
N THR A 181 -15.58 7.37 -20.86
CA THR A 181 -16.71 7.39 -19.92
C THR A 181 -16.32 7.23 -18.46
N LEU A 182 -15.19 6.57 -18.18
CA LEU A 182 -14.72 6.38 -16.82
C LEU A 182 -14.30 7.74 -16.22
N THR A 183 -14.69 7.99 -14.97
CA THR A 183 -14.40 9.27 -14.28
C THR A 183 -13.27 9.14 -13.28
N VAL A 184 -13.22 8.03 -12.56
CA VAL A 184 -12.20 7.70 -11.57
C VAL A 184 -11.86 6.22 -11.66
N ALA A 185 -10.58 5.89 -11.67
CA ALA A 185 -10.06 4.54 -11.50
C ALA A 185 -9.22 4.50 -10.21
N VAL A 186 -9.50 3.57 -9.31
CA VAL A 186 -8.69 3.36 -8.10
C VAL A 186 -7.91 2.06 -8.29
N VAL A 187 -6.61 2.16 -8.57
CA VAL A 187 -5.74 0.98 -8.80
C VAL A 187 -5.00 0.55 -7.53
N MET A 188 -5.20 1.27 -6.43
CA MET A 188 -4.55 1.00 -5.14
C MET A 188 -3.04 0.86 -5.30
N ASP A 189 -2.45 -0.22 -4.79
CA ASP A 189 -1.02 -0.53 -4.84
C ASP A 189 -0.66 -1.56 -5.90
N SER A 190 -1.58 -1.92 -6.79
CA SER A 190 -1.30 -2.91 -7.84
C SER A 190 -0.15 -2.47 -8.74
N MET A 191 0.07 -1.16 -8.88
CA MET A 191 1.18 -0.61 -9.67
C MET A 191 2.55 -0.97 -9.10
N ASP A 192 2.68 -1.20 -7.79
CA ASP A 192 3.94 -1.63 -7.16
C ASP A 192 4.36 -3.06 -7.56
N TRP A 193 3.45 -3.82 -8.18
CA TRP A 193 3.65 -5.23 -8.48
C TRP A 193 4.27 -5.43 -9.87
N PHE A 194 4.22 -4.43 -10.75
CA PHE A 194 4.81 -4.50 -12.08
C PHE A 194 6.35 -4.50 -12.03
N ASP A 195 6.95 -5.20 -12.99
CA ASP A 195 8.38 -5.13 -13.23
C ASP A 195 8.75 -3.76 -13.83
N PRO A 196 9.65 -2.99 -13.21
CA PRO A 196 10.13 -1.73 -13.78
C PRO A 196 10.72 -1.97 -15.18
N GLY A 197 10.30 -1.15 -16.15
CA GLY A 197 10.74 -1.25 -17.54
C GLY A 197 10.02 -2.33 -18.36
N SER A 198 9.10 -3.10 -17.77
CA SER A 198 8.19 -3.96 -18.54
C SER A 198 7.10 -3.14 -19.22
N GLN A 199 6.59 -3.67 -20.34
CA GLN A 199 5.48 -3.05 -21.08
C GLN A 199 4.12 -3.19 -20.38
N ALA A 200 3.99 -4.08 -19.40
CA ALA A 200 2.70 -4.39 -18.78
C ALA A 200 2.10 -3.16 -18.03
N ALA A 201 2.94 -2.38 -17.33
CA ALA A 201 2.48 -1.15 -16.70
C ALA A 201 2.05 -0.11 -17.74
N ALA A 202 2.85 0.10 -18.80
CA ALA A 202 2.54 1.02 -19.89
C ALA A 202 1.22 0.65 -20.58
N THR A 203 1.02 -0.62 -20.90
CA THR A 203 -0.23 -1.17 -21.47
C THR A 203 -1.43 -0.88 -20.57
N GLN A 204 -1.33 -1.18 -19.27
CA GLN A 204 -2.43 -0.91 -18.35
C GLN A 204 -2.72 0.61 -18.26
N ILE A 205 -1.70 1.45 -18.20
CA ILE A 205 -1.83 2.91 -18.16
C ILE A 205 -2.49 3.44 -19.43
N ALA A 206 -2.11 2.93 -20.60
CA ALA A 206 -2.69 3.28 -21.89
C ALA A 206 -4.18 2.92 -21.96
N LYS A 207 -4.55 1.73 -21.48
CA LYS A 207 -5.95 1.28 -21.39
C LYS A 207 -6.77 2.16 -20.44
N LEU A 208 -6.21 2.49 -19.27
CA LEU A 208 -6.83 3.44 -18.33
C LEU A 208 -7.01 4.82 -18.96
N ASN A 209 -6.02 5.31 -19.72
CA ASN A 209 -6.17 6.55 -20.48
C ASN A 209 -7.37 6.44 -21.43
N SER A 210 -7.45 5.40 -22.26
CA SER A 210 -8.54 5.21 -23.22
C SER A 210 -9.93 5.23 -22.57
N ALA A 211 -10.10 4.49 -21.47
CA ALA A 211 -11.38 4.42 -20.76
C ALA A 211 -11.78 5.72 -20.06
N LEU A 212 -10.81 6.48 -19.53
CA LEU A 212 -11.07 7.72 -18.80
C LEU A 212 -11.48 8.87 -19.73
N LYS A 213 -12.46 9.67 -19.28
CA LYS A 213 -12.75 10.98 -19.88
C LYS A 213 -11.58 11.96 -19.65
N LEU A 214 -11.48 13.02 -20.45
CA LEU A 214 -10.58 14.14 -20.13
C LEU A 214 -10.92 14.73 -18.75
N GLY A 215 -9.90 14.98 -17.93
CA GLY A 215 -10.06 15.34 -16.52
C GLY A 215 -10.43 14.17 -15.60
N GLY A 216 -10.60 12.96 -16.13
CA GLY A 216 -10.73 11.74 -15.33
C GLY A 216 -9.45 11.43 -14.56
N ARG A 217 -9.57 10.69 -13.45
CA ARG A 217 -8.46 10.50 -12.50
C ARG A 217 -8.14 9.04 -12.26
N VAL A 218 -6.86 8.71 -12.18
CA VAL A 218 -6.37 7.49 -11.54
C VAL A 218 -5.92 7.84 -10.13
N MET A 219 -6.33 7.05 -9.14
CA MET A 219 -5.89 7.18 -7.76
C MET A 219 -5.12 5.93 -7.36
N LEU A 220 -3.93 6.13 -6.79
CA LEU A 220 -3.06 5.04 -6.37
C LEU A 220 -2.35 5.34 -5.06
N ARG A 221 -1.83 4.28 -4.44
CA ARG A 221 -0.93 4.34 -3.29
C ARG A 221 0.30 3.50 -3.60
N SER A 222 1.43 3.84 -3.00
CA SER A 222 2.68 3.12 -3.23
C SER A 222 3.48 2.92 -1.95
N ALA A 223 4.18 1.80 -1.88
CA ALA A 223 5.22 1.58 -0.89
C ALA A 223 6.43 2.53 -1.09
N GLY A 224 6.57 3.17 -2.26
CA GLY A 224 7.56 4.20 -2.51
C GLY A 224 7.02 5.61 -2.25
N LYS A 225 7.89 6.56 -1.91
CA LYS A 225 7.64 8.00 -1.78
C LYS A 225 7.47 8.68 -3.15
N LYS A 226 8.20 8.19 -4.15
CA LYS A 226 8.05 8.52 -5.58
C LYS A 226 8.30 7.25 -6.41
N PRO A 227 7.27 6.46 -6.76
CA PRO A 227 7.48 5.25 -7.54
C PRO A 227 7.78 5.55 -9.03
N TRP A 228 8.54 4.67 -9.69
CA TRP A 228 8.99 4.82 -11.08
C TRP A 228 7.84 5.01 -12.09
N TYR A 229 6.68 4.41 -11.82
CA TYR A 229 5.55 4.45 -12.75
C TYR A 229 4.82 5.80 -12.76
N ILE A 230 5.13 6.75 -11.85
CA ILE A 230 4.61 8.12 -11.96
C ILE A 230 5.07 8.76 -13.27
N ASP A 231 6.36 8.65 -13.57
CA ASP A 231 6.94 9.15 -14.83
C ASP A 231 6.30 8.43 -16.04
N GLU A 232 5.95 7.16 -15.89
CA GLU A 232 5.25 6.41 -16.93
C GLU A 232 3.84 6.98 -17.17
N PHE A 233 3.04 7.21 -16.12
CA PHE A 233 1.75 7.87 -16.27
C PHE A 233 1.86 9.24 -16.95
N GLU A 234 2.89 10.03 -16.65
CA GLU A 234 3.10 11.34 -17.29
C GLU A 234 3.37 11.23 -18.79
N LYS A 235 4.19 10.26 -19.21
CA LYS A 235 4.39 9.94 -20.64
C LYS A 235 3.06 9.59 -21.31
N TRP A 236 2.20 8.86 -20.61
CA TRP A 236 0.90 8.40 -21.11
C TRP A 236 -0.24 9.41 -20.89
N GLY A 237 0.05 10.71 -20.86
CA GLY A 237 -0.96 11.78 -20.97
C GLY A 237 -1.65 12.16 -19.66
N PHE A 238 -1.07 11.76 -18.53
CA PHE A 238 -1.52 12.19 -17.20
C PHE A 238 -0.65 13.31 -16.64
N VAL A 239 -1.20 14.05 -15.68
CA VAL A 239 -0.44 14.96 -14.81
C VAL A 239 -0.55 14.43 -13.38
N ALA A 240 0.59 14.21 -12.75
CA ALA A 240 0.65 13.65 -11.41
C ALA A 240 0.56 14.72 -10.33
N LYS A 241 -0.18 14.42 -9.26
CA LYS A 241 -0.19 15.19 -8.02
C LYS A 241 0.02 14.23 -6.84
N ARG A 242 1.08 14.48 -6.07
CA ARG A 242 1.33 13.78 -4.81
C ARG A 242 0.42 14.35 -3.73
N GLU A 243 -0.59 13.59 -3.34
CA GLU A 243 -1.57 14.01 -2.32
C GLU A 243 -1.05 13.79 -0.90
N GLY A 244 -0.12 12.84 -0.72
CA GLY A 244 0.51 12.59 0.56
C GLY A 244 1.80 11.80 0.41
N VAL A 245 2.74 12.04 1.32
CA VAL A 245 3.99 11.30 1.43
C VAL A 245 4.38 11.18 2.90
N ARG A 246 4.91 10.02 3.30
CA ARG A 246 5.45 9.83 4.64
C ARG A 246 6.80 10.54 4.76
N GLU A 247 6.79 11.65 5.49
CA GLU A 247 7.97 12.44 5.82
C GLU A 247 7.88 12.87 7.28
N ASN A 248 9.04 13.04 7.93
CA ASN A 248 9.15 13.63 9.27
C ASN A 248 8.27 12.97 10.35
N GLY A 249 8.05 11.65 10.28
CA GLY A 249 7.20 10.93 11.24
C GLY A 249 5.70 11.22 11.10
N GLY A 250 5.26 11.77 9.96
CA GLY A 250 3.85 12.01 9.65
C GLY A 250 3.09 10.74 9.27
N CYS A 251 1.79 10.70 9.58
CA CYS A 251 0.85 9.75 8.98
C CYS A 251 0.18 10.38 7.76
N ILE A 252 0.05 9.60 6.68
CA ILE A 252 -0.76 10.02 5.53
C ILE A 252 -2.20 9.47 5.59
N ASP A 253 -2.45 8.49 6.46
CA ASP A 253 -3.78 7.96 6.80
C ASP A 253 -3.70 7.10 8.09
N ARG A 254 -4.83 6.53 8.52
CA ARG A 254 -4.96 5.72 9.75
C ARG A 254 -4.28 4.35 9.68
N VAL A 255 -3.93 3.87 8.49
CA VAL A 255 -3.17 2.61 8.31
C VAL A 255 -1.68 2.91 8.20
N ASN A 256 -1.32 3.99 7.48
CA ASN A 256 0.02 4.46 7.21
C ASN A 256 0.96 3.41 6.57
N MET A 257 0.39 2.36 5.95
CA MET A 257 1.14 1.26 5.36
C MET A 257 1.92 1.70 4.12
N TYR A 258 1.35 2.57 3.29
CA TYR A 258 1.97 3.06 2.06
C TYR A 258 2.75 4.34 2.31
N ALA A 259 3.84 4.54 1.56
CA ALA A 259 4.71 5.70 1.69
C ALA A 259 4.21 6.93 0.94
N SER A 260 3.35 6.77 -0.07
CA SER A 260 2.75 7.89 -0.79
C SER A 260 1.35 7.60 -1.33
N CYS A 261 0.62 8.67 -1.62
CA CYS A 261 -0.70 8.68 -2.24
C CYS A 261 -0.71 9.68 -3.41
N TRP A 262 -1.26 9.27 -4.54
CA TRP A 262 -1.21 10.06 -5.79
C TRP A 262 -2.56 10.13 -6.48
N THR A 263 -2.81 11.29 -7.08
CA THR A 263 -3.88 11.52 -8.07
C THR A 263 -3.23 11.81 -9.41
N LEU A 264 -3.60 11.06 -10.44
CA LEU A 264 -3.08 11.22 -11.81
C LEU A 264 -4.24 11.63 -12.71
N THR A 265 -4.22 12.87 -13.19
CA THR A 265 -5.33 13.45 -13.95
C THR A 265 -5.05 13.33 -15.44
N LYS A 266 -5.95 12.71 -16.20
CA LYS A 266 -5.85 12.63 -17.66
C LYS A 266 -6.01 14.03 -18.26
N THR A 267 -4.96 14.53 -18.89
CA THR A 267 -4.97 15.84 -19.58
C THR A 267 -4.92 15.69 -21.09
N LYS A 268 -4.46 14.53 -21.59
CA LYS A 268 -4.29 14.25 -23.01
C LYS A 268 -4.81 12.85 -23.32
N GLY A 269 -5.57 12.71 -24.40
CA GLY A 269 -5.88 11.40 -24.98
C GLY A 269 -4.70 10.91 -25.80
N ILE A 270 -4.54 9.58 -25.90
CA ILE A 270 -3.50 8.97 -26.73
C ILE A 270 -4.17 8.26 -27.91
N PRO A 271 -3.65 8.42 -29.15
CA PRO A 271 -4.17 7.72 -30.32
C PRO A 271 -4.13 6.20 -30.11
N VAL A 272 -5.20 5.51 -30.53
CA VAL A 272 -5.38 4.05 -30.38
C VAL A 272 -4.21 3.26 -31.00
N GLU A 273 -3.55 3.80 -32.03
CA GLU A 273 -2.42 3.19 -32.75
C GLU A 273 -1.13 3.07 -31.92
N ALA A 274 -0.96 3.86 -30.86
CA ALA A 274 0.21 3.74 -29.98
C ALA A 274 0.17 2.47 -29.13
N VAL A 275 -1.03 1.93 -28.86
CA VAL A 275 -1.22 0.73 -28.03
C VAL A 275 -0.89 -0.56 -28.79
N SER A 276 -1.04 -0.58 -30.11
CA SER A 276 -0.83 -1.78 -30.93
C SER A 276 0.60 -1.94 -31.46
N ARG A 277 1.35 -0.84 -31.62
CA ARG A 277 2.73 -0.90 -32.17
C ARG A 277 3.76 -1.42 -31.17
N GLU A 278 3.55 -1.26 -29.87
CA GLU A 278 4.48 -1.79 -28.84
C GLU A 278 4.14 -3.22 -28.40
N THR A 279 2.93 -3.72 -28.67
CA THR A 279 2.53 -5.11 -28.38
C THR A 279 3.01 -6.13 -29.41
N ALA A 280 3.58 -5.70 -30.53
CA ALA A 280 4.09 -6.58 -31.57
C ALA A 280 5.61 -6.75 -31.43
N SER A 281 6.04 -7.65 -30.54
CA SER A 281 7.38 -8.27 -30.67
C SER A 281 7.33 -9.32 -31.78
N PRO A 282 8.19 -9.27 -32.82
CA PRO A 282 8.16 -10.23 -33.93
C PRO A 282 8.75 -11.63 -33.64
N GLU A 283 9.02 -12.01 -32.40
CA GLU A 283 9.77 -13.24 -32.11
C GLU A 283 9.04 -14.14 -31.10
N ALA A 284 8.25 -15.08 -31.62
CA ALA A 284 8.13 -16.47 -31.14
C ALA A 284 7.07 -17.22 -31.97
N LEU A 285 7.38 -17.47 -33.23
CA LEU A 285 6.76 -18.54 -34.02
C LEU A 285 7.88 -19.31 -34.71
N GLU A 286 8.67 -20.04 -33.93
CA GLU A 286 9.41 -21.20 -34.41
C GLU A 286 9.27 -22.35 -33.39
N ILE A 287 8.43 -23.31 -33.82
CA ILE A 287 8.30 -24.73 -33.44
C ILE A 287 7.82 -25.07 -32.02
#